data_AF-A0A972IQE8-F1
#
_entry.id   AF-A0A972IQE8-F1
#
_cell.length_a   1.000
_cell.length_b   1.000
_cell.length_c   1.000
_cell.angle_alpha   90.00
_cell.angle_beta   90.00
_cell.angle_gamma   90.00
#
_symmetry.space_group_name_H-M   'P 1'
#
loop_
_entity.id
_entity.type
_entity.pdbx_description
1 polymer ?
#
loop_
_entity_poly.entity_id
_entity_poly.type
_entity_poly.pdbx_seq_one_letter_code
_entity_poly.pdbx_strand_id
1 'polypeptide(L)'
;MQIFNRRVLALETNPFLTKGLLLRLSGKKVKVLKKIMKAHPSFTDEIVSDTQITHFKNAIEALSPDAEDFVVLNFPSEKLITSVQQMPDLSEEQLANAIKFKMSEDFTIPVSELVVQVARPIREAKTLLEKTRHLAFATKRKSLDQYLSRLFSEGRSPEPDVLLPDSMKYFELIDSKTFLGNMKPGNHFCFLACMDIQYSLLFSFLDGSIYNVTEIPMTIKTLLDRLRGMSIDVEEVLTAIAQGSEIGSLGYVKDIEPAIDEIYRNFLFETEKAMRLVLNNSQIANAINQVDALYLLSLNHRLTLDLEMIARNMRLLNGTPIVRIPLKQDFPEDLDLYRTVVGLSYRGIREIGNYKFIRETERGGSGFGKHKPLQKQKTKV
;
A
#
# COMPACT_ATOMS: atom_id res chain seq x y z
N MET A 1 5.94 -25.56 21.59
CA MET A 1 6.60 -24.38 22.19
C MET A 1 5.69 -23.18 21.91
N GLN A 2 4.87 -22.74 22.87
CA GLN A 2 3.97 -21.59 22.70
C GLN A 2 4.79 -20.32 22.89
N ILE A 3 5.06 -19.58 21.82
CA ILE A 3 5.80 -18.32 21.90
C ILE A 3 4.83 -17.22 22.33
N PHE A 4 5.26 -16.46 23.35
CA PHE A 4 4.53 -15.45 24.11
C PHE A 4 4.29 -14.13 23.36
N ASN A 5 4.15 -14.12 22.04
CA ASN A 5 4.02 -12.89 21.26
C ASN A 5 2.64 -12.25 21.48
N ARG A 6 2.51 -11.50 22.58
CA ARG A 6 1.31 -10.74 22.94
C ARG A 6 1.30 -9.36 22.32
N ARG A 7 2.29 -9.03 21.47
CA ARG A 7 2.42 -7.73 20.85
C ARG A 7 2.92 -7.84 19.42
N VAL A 8 2.50 -6.86 18.63
CA VAL A 8 2.93 -6.67 17.24
C VAL A 8 3.45 -5.26 17.13
N LEU A 9 4.68 -5.13 16.64
CA LEU A 9 5.29 -3.87 16.24
C LEU A 9 5.22 -3.78 14.72
N ALA A 10 4.37 -2.91 14.19
CA ALA A 10 4.30 -2.64 12.76
C ALA A 10 5.01 -1.32 12.46
N LEU A 11 5.96 -1.36 11.53
CA LEU A 11 6.82 -0.23 11.16
C LEU A 11 6.80 -0.03 9.65
N GLU A 12 6.54 1.21 9.24
CA GLU A 12 6.73 1.67 7.89
C GLU A 12 7.80 2.74 7.90
N THR A 13 8.84 2.57 7.10
CA THR A 13 9.84 3.61 6.87
C THR A 13 10.18 3.70 5.40
N ASN A 14 10.21 4.93 4.91
CA ASN A 14 10.69 5.29 3.59
C ASN A 14 11.44 6.63 3.65
N PRO A 15 12.10 7.10 2.59
CA PRO A 15 12.85 8.36 2.60
C PRO A 15 12.04 9.60 2.97
N PHE A 16 10.70 9.56 2.96
CA PHE A 16 9.84 10.70 3.21
C PHE A 16 9.08 10.63 4.54
N LEU A 17 8.83 9.42 5.05
CA LEU A 17 7.90 9.20 6.13
C LEU A 17 8.27 7.96 6.93
N THR A 18 8.18 8.08 8.26
CA THR A 18 8.22 6.96 9.19
C THR A 18 6.92 6.92 9.99
N LYS A 19 6.27 5.76 9.98
CA LYS A 19 5.07 5.47 10.77
C LYS A 19 5.28 4.19 11.57
N GLY A 20 4.65 4.10 12.73
CA GLY A 20 4.70 2.89 13.53
C GLY A 20 3.51 2.72 14.45
N LEU A 21 3.14 1.47 14.69
CA LEU A 21 2.10 1.06 15.64
C LEU A 21 2.67 -0.04 16.54
N LEU A 22 2.55 0.15 17.85
CA LEU A 22 2.77 -0.91 18.83
C LEU A 22 1.42 -1.38 19.33
N LEU A 23 1.15 -2.68 19.15
CA LEU A 23 -0.14 -3.30 19.42
C LEU A 23 -0.01 -4.32 20.55
N ARG A 24 -1.08 -4.48 21.32
CA ARG A 24 -1.26 -5.58 22.28
C ARG A 24 -2.38 -6.50 21.82
N LEU A 25 -2.06 -7.77 21.76
CA LEU A 25 -2.97 -8.88 21.50
C LEU A 25 -3.46 -9.44 22.83
N SER A 26 -4.79 -9.51 23.00
CA SER A 26 -5.40 -10.07 24.20
C SER A 26 -6.75 -10.70 23.88
N GLY A 27 -6.90 -11.99 24.20
CA GLY A 27 -8.08 -12.75 23.80
C GLY A 27 -8.17 -12.84 22.28
N LYS A 28 -9.24 -12.29 21.68
CA LYS A 28 -9.40 -12.15 20.22
C LYS A 28 -9.34 -10.69 19.74
N LYS A 29 -8.83 -9.80 20.59
CA LYS A 29 -8.88 -8.34 20.39
C LYS A 29 -7.48 -7.73 20.29
N VAL A 30 -7.36 -6.69 19.48
CA VAL A 30 -6.15 -5.89 19.28
C VAL A 30 -6.36 -4.49 19.86
N LYS A 31 -5.45 -4.07 20.73
CA LYS A 31 -5.41 -2.71 21.29
C LYS A 31 -4.15 -2.00 20.83
N VAL A 32 -4.29 -0.77 20.33
CA VAL A 32 -3.14 0.11 20.06
C VAL A 32 -2.58 0.62 21.39
N LEU A 33 -1.30 0.39 21.64
CA LEU A 33 -0.58 0.92 22.80
C LEU A 33 0.04 2.28 22.48
N LYS A 34 0.74 2.37 21.34
CA LYS A 34 1.41 3.57 20.87
C LYS A 34 1.30 3.68 19.36
N LYS A 35 1.35 4.91 18.85
CA LYS A 35 1.39 5.23 17.42
C LYS A 35 2.33 6.40 17.19
N ILE A 36 3.06 6.37 16.09
CA ILE A 36 3.94 7.47 15.68
C ILE A 36 3.82 7.70 14.17
N MET A 37 3.91 8.96 13.77
CA MET A 37 4.00 9.39 12.38
C MET A 37 4.91 10.62 12.34
N LYS A 38 5.94 10.58 11.51
CA LYS A 38 6.84 11.71 11.31
C LYS A 38 7.23 11.80 9.84
N ALA A 39 6.91 12.93 9.21
CA ALA A 39 7.42 13.30 7.90
C ALA A 39 8.87 13.78 8.01
N HIS A 40 9.67 13.44 7.00
CA HIS A 40 11.09 13.75 6.91
C HIS A 40 11.58 13.64 5.45
N PRO A 41 11.15 14.54 4.55
CA PRO A 41 11.41 14.40 3.12
C PRO A 41 12.91 14.30 2.79
N SER A 42 13.32 13.18 2.18
CA SER A 42 14.68 12.93 1.70
C SER A 42 14.65 12.51 0.23
N PHE A 43 15.16 13.36 -0.65
CA PHE A 43 15.17 13.15 -2.10
C PHE A 43 16.45 12.43 -2.56
N THR A 44 16.65 11.24 -2.04
CA THR A 44 17.81 10.39 -2.35
C THR A 44 17.36 9.12 -3.10
N ASP A 45 18.24 8.61 -3.94
CA ASP A 45 18.07 7.31 -4.62
C ASP A 45 18.73 6.16 -3.84
N GLU A 46 19.40 6.47 -2.71
CA GLU A 46 19.94 5.46 -1.80
C GLU A 46 18.87 4.47 -1.34
N ILE A 47 19.32 3.29 -0.89
CA ILE A 47 18.40 2.28 -0.38
C ILE A 47 17.75 2.67 0.96
N VAL A 48 18.51 3.36 1.81
CA VAL A 48 18.08 3.93 3.09
C VAL A 48 18.95 5.17 3.30
N SER A 49 18.42 6.34 3.62
CA SER A 49 19.25 7.53 3.90
C SER A 49 19.58 7.71 5.38
N ASP A 50 20.60 8.50 5.72
CA ASP A 50 20.94 8.78 7.12
C ASP A 50 19.81 9.53 7.85
N THR A 51 19.09 10.41 7.13
CA THR A 51 17.86 11.04 7.64
C THR A 51 16.82 9.98 7.98
N GLN A 52 16.57 9.03 7.07
CA GLN A 52 15.63 7.94 7.31
C GLN A 52 16.04 7.08 8.52
N ILE A 53 17.33 6.73 8.64
CA ILE A 53 17.86 5.98 9.79
C ILE A 53 17.60 6.73 11.10
N THR A 54 17.87 8.04 11.12
CA THR A 54 17.67 8.88 12.31
C THR A 54 16.21 8.87 12.74
N HIS A 55 15.27 9.05 11.79
CA HIS A 55 13.85 9.03 12.09
C HIS A 55 13.32 7.64 12.47
N PHE A 56 13.86 6.58 11.85
CA PHE A 56 13.57 5.21 12.22
C PHE A 56 13.98 4.93 13.68
N LYS A 57 15.21 5.28 14.07
CA LYS A 57 15.70 5.13 15.45
C LYS A 57 14.83 5.88 16.45
N ASN A 58 14.51 7.14 16.16
CA ASN A 58 13.62 7.95 17.01
C ASN A 58 12.24 7.29 17.17
N ALA A 59 11.71 6.67 16.10
CA ALA A 59 10.46 5.94 16.17
C ALA A 59 10.54 4.68 17.04
N ILE A 60 11.62 3.90 16.92
CA ILE A 60 11.88 2.74 17.77
C ILE A 60 11.96 3.16 19.25
N GLU A 61 12.72 4.20 19.57
CA GLU A 61 12.86 4.69 20.94
C GLU A 61 11.51 5.13 21.53
N ALA A 62 10.72 5.88 20.76
CA ALA A 62 9.40 6.35 21.18
C ALA A 62 8.39 5.21 21.37
N LEU A 63 8.40 4.21 20.48
CA LEU A 63 7.55 3.02 20.59
C LEU A 63 8.01 2.12 21.74
N SER A 64 9.31 2.08 22.03
CA SER A 64 9.93 1.28 23.09
C SER A 64 9.49 -0.19 23.01
N PRO A 65 9.78 -0.89 21.89
CA PRO A 65 9.37 -2.28 21.73
C PRO A 65 10.12 -3.20 22.70
N ASP A 66 9.47 -4.28 23.09
CA ASP A 66 10.10 -5.37 23.84
C ASP A 66 10.81 -6.33 22.86
N ALA A 67 11.85 -7.03 23.31
CA ALA A 67 12.60 -7.98 22.47
C ALA A 67 11.77 -9.17 21.98
N GLU A 68 10.63 -9.45 22.62
CA GLU A 68 9.68 -10.51 22.26
C GLU A 68 8.54 -10.00 21.35
N ASP A 69 8.52 -8.72 21.00
CA ASP A 69 7.50 -8.17 20.11
C ASP A 69 7.67 -8.77 18.70
N PHE A 70 6.57 -9.17 18.06
CA PHE A 70 6.61 -9.61 16.67
C PHE A 70 6.68 -8.40 15.74
N VAL A 71 7.73 -8.29 14.96
CA VAL A 71 8.05 -7.10 14.16
C VAL A 71 7.70 -7.31 12.69
N VAL A 72 6.87 -6.40 12.16
CA VAL A 72 6.57 -6.32 10.73
C VAL A 72 7.13 -5.00 10.19
N LEU A 73 7.98 -5.10 9.18
CA LEU A 73 8.58 -3.96 8.49
C LEU A 73 8.20 -3.98 7.01
N ASN A 74 8.05 -2.82 6.38
CA ASN A 74 7.91 -2.72 4.94
C ASN A 74 9.28 -2.86 4.22
N PHE A 75 9.29 -3.35 2.98
CA PHE A 75 10.44 -3.24 2.09
C PHE A 75 10.09 -2.33 0.91
N PRO A 76 10.97 -1.40 0.52
CA PRO A 76 10.62 -0.38 -0.44
C PRO A 76 10.28 -0.96 -1.82
N SER A 77 9.11 -0.61 -2.36
CA SER A 77 8.59 -1.20 -3.61
C SER A 77 9.42 -0.81 -4.83
N GLU A 78 10.05 0.37 -4.82
CA GLU A 78 10.95 0.84 -5.87
C GLU A 78 12.26 0.04 -5.94
N LYS A 79 12.55 -0.78 -4.92
CA LYS A 79 13.69 -1.72 -4.92
C LYS A 79 13.25 -3.15 -5.27
N LEU A 80 11.99 -3.34 -5.69
CA LEU A 80 11.42 -4.61 -6.10
C LEU A 80 11.05 -4.61 -7.58
N ILE A 81 11.38 -5.69 -8.25
CA ILE A 81 10.75 -6.07 -9.51
C ILE A 81 9.44 -6.77 -9.14
N THR A 82 8.33 -6.07 -9.36
CA THR A 82 6.98 -6.60 -9.11
C THR A 82 6.36 -7.04 -10.43
N SER A 83 5.94 -8.30 -10.53
CA SER A 83 5.41 -8.84 -11.78
C SER A 83 4.36 -9.93 -11.54
N VAL A 84 3.49 -10.15 -12.52
CA VAL A 84 2.58 -11.31 -12.52
C VAL A 84 3.20 -12.41 -13.37
N GLN A 85 3.41 -13.58 -12.77
CA GLN A 85 4.00 -14.75 -13.40
C GLN A 85 2.95 -15.86 -13.53
N GLN A 86 2.83 -16.42 -14.73
CA GLN A 86 1.93 -17.53 -14.99
C GLN A 86 2.71 -18.85 -14.83
N MET A 87 2.38 -19.62 -13.80
CA MET A 87 3.06 -20.86 -13.42
C MET A 87 2.06 -22.01 -13.23
N PRO A 88 2.47 -23.27 -13.44
CA PRO A 88 1.64 -24.42 -13.04
C PRO A 88 1.47 -24.46 -11.51
N ASP A 89 0.49 -25.24 -11.05
CA ASP A 89 0.29 -25.45 -9.61
C ASP A 89 1.50 -26.18 -9.00
N LEU A 90 2.20 -25.47 -8.12
CA LEU A 90 3.47 -25.86 -7.52
C LEU A 90 3.48 -25.41 -6.05
N SER A 91 4.29 -26.06 -5.22
CA SER A 91 4.51 -25.58 -3.86
C SER A 91 5.14 -24.18 -3.86
N GLU A 92 4.95 -23.43 -2.78
CA GLU A 92 5.45 -22.04 -2.65
C GLU A 92 6.96 -21.93 -2.90
N GLU A 93 7.73 -22.89 -2.40
CA GLU A 93 9.19 -22.98 -2.61
C GLU A 93 9.55 -23.26 -4.08
N GLN A 94 8.84 -24.20 -4.72
CA GLN A 94 9.04 -24.51 -6.14
C GLN A 94 8.66 -23.34 -7.04
N LEU A 95 7.56 -22.63 -6.74
CA LEU A 95 7.16 -21.41 -7.43
C LEU A 95 8.23 -20.32 -7.33
N ALA A 96 8.71 -20.06 -6.11
CA ALA A 96 9.74 -19.05 -5.88
C ALA A 96 11.02 -19.38 -6.65
N ASN A 97 11.47 -20.64 -6.61
CA ASN A 97 12.66 -21.08 -7.34
C ASN A 97 12.46 -20.99 -8.87
N ALA A 98 11.33 -21.46 -9.41
CA ALA A 98 11.05 -21.40 -10.84
C ALA A 98 11.01 -19.95 -11.37
N ILE A 99 10.32 -19.06 -10.64
CA ILE A 99 10.26 -17.63 -10.97
C ILE A 99 11.64 -16.99 -10.86
N LYS A 100 12.43 -17.39 -9.86
CA LYS A 100 13.79 -16.91 -9.66
C LYS A 100 14.73 -17.27 -10.80
N PHE A 101 14.66 -18.50 -11.33
CA PHE A 101 15.40 -18.88 -12.54
C PHE A 101 14.96 -18.05 -13.76
N LYS A 102 13.66 -17.91 -13.97
CA LYS A 102 13.13 -17.08 -15.07
C LYS A 102 13.58 -15.62 -14.99
N MET A 103 13.48 -15.01 -13.81
CA MET A 103 13.93 -13.62 -13.60
C MET A 103 15.44 -13.47 -13.72
N SER A 104 16.22 -14.49 -13.33
CA SER A 104 17.66 -14.51 -13.53
C SER A 104 18.02 -14.40 -15.01
N GLU A 105 17.29 -15.12 -15.87
CA GLU A 105 17.45 -15.07 -17.33
C GLU A 105 16.96 -13.72 -17.89
N ASP A 106 15.72 -13.32 -17.57
CA ASP A 106 15.08 -12.09 -18.10
C ASP A 106 15.89 -10.82 -17.77
N PHE A 107 16.49 -10.75 -16.58
CA PHE A 107 17.23 -9.57 -16.12
C PHE A 107 18.76 -9.74 -16.13
N THR A 108 19.26 -10.90 -16.53
CA THR A 108 20.71 -11.22 -16.53
C THR A 108 21.37 -10.99 -15.15
N ILE A 109 20.68 -11.41 -14.08
CA ILE A 109 21.19 -11.33 -12.69
C ILE A 109 21.43 -12.75 -12.18
N PRO A 110 22.57 -13.08 -11.56
CA PRO A 110 22.81 -14.43 -11.05
C PRO A 110 21.73 -14.91 -10.07
N VAL A 111 21.31 -16.17 -10.19
CA VAL A 111 20.33 -16.80 -9.29
C VAL A 111 20.75 -16.66 -7.81
N SER A 112 22.04 -16.79 -7.48
CA SER A 112 22.55 -16.62 -6.11
C SER A 112 22.30 -15.22 -5.54
N GLU A 113 22.25 -14.20 -6.39
CA GLU A 113 22.07 -12.80 -6.02
C GLU A 113 20.60 -12.38 -5.95
N LEU A 114 19.66 -13.21 -6.40
CA LEU A 114 18.23 -12.89 -6.36
C LEU A 114 17.55 -13.44 -5.10
N VAL A 115 16.68 -12.63 -4.53
CA VAL A 115 15.68 -13.05 -3.54
C VAL A 115 14.32 -12.87 -4.20
N VAL A 116 13.52 -13.93 -4.21
CA VAL A 116 12.20 -13.95 -4.84
C VAL A 116 11.19 -14.46 -3.83
N GLN A 117 10.07 -13.77 -3.75
CA GLN A 117 8.90 -14.21 -2.99
C GLN A 117 7.66 -14.12 -3.85
N VAL A 118 6.72 -15.02 -3.61
CA VAL A 118 5.51 -15.18 -4.42
C VAL A 118 4.32 -15.06 -3.49
N ALA A 119 3.40 -14.16 -3.79
CA ALA A 119 2.12 -14.13 -3.12
C ALA A 119 1.28 -15.32 -3.59
N ARG A 120 0.61 -15.98 -2.64
CA ARG A 120 -0.31 -17.06 -2.96
C ARG A 120 -1.39 -16.56 -3.93
N PRO A 121 -1.79 -17.40 -4.90
CA PRO A 121 -2.80 -17.00 -5.86
C PRO A 121 -4.10 -16.71 -5.14
N ILE A 122 -4.80 -15.67 -5.57
CA ILE A 122 -6.07 -15.24 -4.99
C ILE A 122 -7.18 -16.29 -5.25
N ARG A 123 -7.04 -17.05 -6.34
CA ARG A 123 -7.91 -18.14 -6.74
C ARG A 123 -7.11 -19.43 -6.86
N GLU A 124 -7.66 -20.51 -6.33
CA GLU A 124 -7.08 -21.86 -6.45
C GLU A 124 -7.21 -22.39 -7.90
N ALA A 125 -6.21 -23.14 -8.34
CA ALA A 125 -6.24 -23.85 -9.61
C ALA A 125 -7.39 -24.87 -9.61
N LYS A 126 -8.17 -24.94 -10.69
CA LYS A 126 -9.23 -25.95 -10.81
C LYS A 126 -8.68 -27.30 -11.28
N THR A 127 -7.50 -27.32 -11.90
CA THR A 127 -6.83 -28.53 -12.38
C THR A 127 -5.31 -28.39 -12.29
N LEU A 128 -4.59 -29.51 -12.16
CA LEU A 128 -3.12 -29.56 -12.10
C LEU A 128 -2.41 -28.99 -13.36
N LEU A 129 -3.13 -28.95 -14.49
CA LEU A 129 -2.60 -28.45 -15.76
C LEU A 129 -2.92 -26.97 -16.01
N GLU A 130 -3.79 -26.37 -15.19
CA GLU A 130 -4.13 -24.96 -15.28
C GLU A 130 -2.94 -24.14 -14.77
N LYS A 131 -2.41 -23.25 -15.61
CA LYS A 131 -1.41 -22.29 -15.14
C LYS A 131 -2.13 -21.15 -14.41
N THR A 132 -1.87 -21.01 -13.13
CA THR A 132 -2.34 -19.91 -12.30
C THR A 132 -1.42 -18.70 -12.41
N ARG A 133 -2.00 -17.51 -12.19
CA ARG A 133 -1.26 -16.26 -12.16
C ARG A 133 -0.88 -15.92 -10.72
N HIS A 134 0.40 -15.64 -10.52
CA HIS A 134 0.97 -15.34 -9.22
C HIS A 134 1.63 -13.97 -9.24
N LEU A 135 1.40 -13.18 -8.19
CA LEU A 135 2.14 -11.95 -8.00
C LEU A 135 3.49 -12.28 -7.37
N ALA A 136 4.58 -11.89 -8.04
CA ALA A 136 5.94 -12.16 -7.63
C ALA A 136 6.71 -10.88 -7.38
N PHE A 137 7.57 -10.92 -6.37
CA PHE A 137 8.44 -9.84 -5.95
C PHE A 137 9.87 -10.34 -5.96
N ALA A 138 10.75 -9.61 -6.63
CA ALA A 138 12.17 -9.93 -6.67
C ALA A 138 13.05 -8.74 -6.36
N THR A 139 14.14 -8.98 -5.64
CA THR A 139 15.18 -7.99 -5.41
C THR A 139 16.56 -8.62 -5.39
N LYS A 140 17.60 -7.80 -5.46
CA LYS A 140 18.97 -8.24 -5.24
C LYS A 140 19.18 -8.47 -3.74
N ARG A 141 19.79 -9.60 -3.37
CA ARG A 141 20.18 -9.95 -2.01
C ARG A 141 20.97 -8.82 -1.34
N LYS A 142 21.92 -8.22 -2.06
CA LYS A 142 22.66 -7.05 -1.57
C LYS A 142 21.75 -5.88 -1.16
N SER A 143 20.68 -5.62 -1.90
CA SER A 143 19.72 -4.56 -1.54
C SER A 143 19.01 -4.89 -0.23
N LEU A 144 18.52 -6.12 -0.10
CA LEU A 144 17.90 -6.59 1.13
C LEU A 144 18.84 -6.48 2.34
N ASP A 145 20.08 -6.98 2.19
CA ASP A 145 21.08 -6.98 3.25
C ASP A 145 21.48 -5.54 3.64
N GLN A 146 21.63 -4.64 2.67
CA GLN A 146 21.92 -3.22 2.93
C GLN A 146 20.75 -2.52 3.65
N TYR A 147 19.51 -2.81 3.28
CA TYR A 147 18.34 -2.24 3.92
C TYR A 147 18.27 -2.63 5.40
N LEU A 148 18.39 -3.93 5.70
CA LEU A 148 18.35 -4.46 7.06
C LEU A 148 19.55 -4.00 7.89
N SER A 149 20.78 -4.14 7.36
CA SER A 149 21.97 -3.74 8.11
C SER A 149 21.99 -2.25 8.45
N ARG A 150 21.56 -1.36 7.55
CA ARG A 150 21.52 0.07 7.85
C ARG A 150 20.49 0.43 8.93
N LEU A 151 19.31 -0.19 8.91
CA LEU A 151 18.26 0.10 9.90
C LEU A 151 18.54 -0.52 11.28
N PHE A 152 19.17 -1.70 11.34
CA PHE A 152 19.29 -2.50 12.57
C PHE A 152 20.72 -2.66 13.12
N SER A 153 21.72 -2.00 12.53
CA SER A 153 23.15 -2.12 12.93
C SER A 153 23.49 -1.82 14.40
N GLU A 154 22.66 -1.07 15.13
CA GLU A 154 22.98 -0.58 16.49
C GLU A 154 22.31 -1.36 17.63
N GLY A 155 21.72 -2.54 17.36
CA GLY A 155 21.32 -3.53 18.38
C GLY A 155 20.19 -3.14 19.34
N ARG A 156 19.65 -1.90 19.25
CA ARG A 156 18.52 -1.44 20.07
C ARG A 156 17.15 -1.77 19.47
N SER A 157 17.09 -2.07 18.18
CA SER A 157 15.84 -2.38 17.49
C SER A 157 15.72 -3.89 17.29
N PRO A 158 14.58 -4.52 17.66
CA PRO A 158 14.34 -5.91 17.32
C PRO A 158 14.31 -6.07 15.80
N GLU A 159 15.02 -7.08 15.27
CA GLU A 159 15.02 -7.39 13.85
C GLU A 159 13.61 -7.79 13.37
N PRO A 160 13.26 -7.52 12.10
CA PRO A 160 11.93 -7.83 11.60
C PRO A 160 11.70 -9.33 11.45
N ASP A 161 10.65 -9.87 12.07
CA ASP A 161 10.16 -11.23 11.81
C ASP A 161 9.56 -11.37 10.41
N VAL A 162 8.92 -10.28 9.93
CA VAL A 162 8.34 -10.22 8.59
C VAL A 162 8.76 -8.94 7.91
N LEU A 163 9.32 -9.11 6.72
CA LEU A 163 9.57 -8.03 5.79
C LEU A 163 8.55 -8.13 4.63
N LEU A 164 7.68 -7.14 4.50
CA LEU A 164 6.59 -7.15 3.52
C LEU A 164 6.87 -6.14 2.39
N PRO A 165 6.75 -6.51 1.10
CA PRO A 165 6.72 -5.53 0.03
C PRO A 165 5.75 -4.39 0.35
N ASP A 166 6.19 -3.14 0.27
CA ASP A 166 5.41 -2.02 0.77
C ASP A 166 4.02 -1.93 0.11
N SER A 167 3.92 -2.25 -1.18
CA SER A 167 2.65 -2.30 -1.92
C SER A 167 1.64 -3.33 -1.38
N MET A 168 2.11 -4.38 -0.71
CA MET A 168 1.25 -5.43 -0.15
C MET A 168 0.51 -5.01 1.11
N LYS A 169 0.92 -3.94 1.79
CA LYS A 169 0.22 -3.40 2.97
C LYS A 169 -1.25 -3.06 2.65
N TYR A 170 -1.52 -2.62 1.42
CA TYR A 170 -2.86 -2.31 0.96
C TYR A 170 -3.75 -3.55 0.82
N PHE A 171 -3.22 -4.66 0.30
CA PHE A 171 -3.97 -5.91 0.20
C PHE A 171 -4.34 -6.49 1.57
N GLU A 172 -3.50 -6.27 2.58
CA GLU A 172 -3.79 -6.65 3.96
C GLU A 172 -4.94 -5.85 4.59
N LEU A 173 -5.35 -4.71 4.01
CA LEU A 173 -6.51 -3.93 4.45
C LEU A 173 -7.83 -4.35 3.79
N ILE A 174 -7.74 -4.95 2.60
CA ILE A 174 -8.90 -5.22 1.76
C ILE A 174 -9.66 -6.44 2.30
N ASP A 175 -10.99 -6.36 2.30
CA ASP A 175 -11.84 -7.53 2.42
C ASP A 175 -11.87 -8.25 1.07
N SER A 176 -10.96 -9.19 0.88
CA SER A 176 -10.81 -9.93 -0.38
C SER A 176 -12.09 -10.64 -0.79
N LYS A 177 -12.91 -11.13 0.16
CA LYS A 177 -14.16 -11.81 -0.16
C LYS A 177 -15.15 -10.85 -0.82
N THR A 178 -15.31 -9.66 -0.24
CA THR A 178 -16.19 -8.63 -0.81
C THR A 178 -15.63 -8.07 -2.11
N PHE A 179 -14.32 -7.79 -2.14
CA PHE A 179 -13.64 -7.27 -3.33
C PHE A 179 -13.81 -8.18 -4.55
N LEU A 180 -13.55 -9.48 -4.38
CA LEU A 180 -13.63 -10.46 -5.46
C LEU A 180 -15.06 -10.89 -5.74
N GLY A 181 -15.91 -10.98 -4.71
CA GLY A 181 -17.32 -11.34 -4.84
C GLY A 181 -18.15 -10.33 -5.64
N ASN A 182 -17.68 -9.08 -5.74
CA ASN A 182 -18.30 -8.06 -6.58
C ASN A 182 -17.94 -8.18 -8.07
N MET A 183 -16.99 -9.06 -8.44
CA MET A 183 -16.63 -9.29 -9.84
C MET A 183 -17.64 -10.20 -10.52
N LYS A 184 -18.11 -9.80 -11.71
CA LYS A 184 -18.98 -10.66 -12.52
C LYS A 184 -18.15 -11.81 -13.11
N PRO A 185 -18.74 -13.00 -13.29
CA PRO A 185 -18.09 -14.06 -14.05
C PRO A 185 -18.10 -13.72 -15.55
N GLY A 186 -17.09 -14.18 -16.29
CA GLY A 186 -17.13 -14.18 -17.77
C GLY A 186 -16.18 -13.19 -18.43
N ASN A 187 -14.90 -13.23 -18.03
CA ASN A 187 -13.84 -12.35 -18.52
C ASN A 187 -14.02 -10.88 -18.12
N HIS A 188 -14.49 -10.64 -16.90
CA HIS A 188 -14.64 -9.29 -16.37
C HIS A 188 -13.38 -8.82 -15.63
N PHE A 189 -13.09 -7.53 -15.81
CA PHE A 189 -11.97 -6.84 -15.21
C PHE A 189 -12.39 -5.97 -14.02
N CYS A 190 -11.57 -5.99 -12.98
CA CYS A 190 -11.53 -4.97 -11.95
C CYS A 190 -10.11 -4.42 -11.86
N PHE A 191 -10.00 -3.14 -11.54
CA PHE A 191 -8.71 -2.45 -11.42
C PHE A 191 -8.57 -1.82 -10.04
N LEU A 192 -7.40 -1.92 -9.44
CA LEU A 192 -7.03 -1.21 -8.22
C LEU A 192 -5.81 -0.35 -8.52
N ALA A 193 -5.99 0.97 -8.52
CA ALA A 193 -4.90 1.93 -8.65
C ALA A 193 -4.51 2.46 -7.28
N CYS A 194 -3.24 2.26 -6.91
CA CYS A 194 -2.64 2.73 -5.68
C CYS A 194 -1.69 3.89 -6.00
N MET A 195 -1.86 5.03 -5.32
CA MET A 195 -0.92 6.15 -5.35
C MET A 195 -0.26 6.31 -3.98
N ASP A 196 1.02 5.97 -3.89
CA ASP A 196 1.83 6.12 -2.67
C ASP A 196 2.87 7.25 -2.86
N ILE A 197 3.74 7.46 -1.88
CA ILE A 197 4.81 8.45 -1.94
C ILE A 197 5.82 8.11 -3.01
N GLN A 198 6.37 6.91 -2.98
CA GLN A 198 7.51 6.55 -3.84
C GLN A 198 7.11 5.77 -5.09
N TYR A 199 5.93 5.18 -5.11
CA TYR A 199 5.46 4.36 -6.21
C TYR A 199 3.97 4.54 -6.41
N SER A 200 3.53 4.19 -7.60
CA SER A 200 2.13 4.04 -7.92
C SER A 200 1.94 2.81 -8.79
N LEU A 201 0.95 2.00 -8.48
CA LEU A 201 0.73 0.72 -9.12
C LEU A 201 -0.73 0.56 -9.52
N LEU A 202 -0.94 -0.01 -10.70
CA LEU A 202 -2.23 -0.49 -11.17
C LEU A 202 -2.23 -2.02 -11.11
N PHE A 203 -3.03 -2.59 -10.23
CA PHE A 203 -3.32 -4.02 -10.19
C PHE A 203 -4.58 -4.30 -11.00
N SER A 204 -4.47 -5.18 -11.98
CA SER A 204 -5.58 -5.62 -12.82
C SER A 204 -6.00 -7.01 -12.40
N PHE A 205 -7.29 -7.23 -12.22
CA PHE A 205 -7.88 -8.51 -11.87
C PHE A 205 -8.78 -8.96 -13.00
N LEU A 206 -8.70 -10.24 -13.38
CA LEU A 206 -9.57 -10.88 -14.35
C LEU A 206 -10.20 -12.11 -13.69
N ASP A 207 -11.53 -12.17 -13.67
CA ASP A 207 -12.29 -13.28 -13.07
C ASP A 207 -11.81 -13.64 -11.65
N GLY A 208 -11.60 -12.63 -10.81
CA GLY A 208 -11.17 -12.78 -9.41
C GLY A 208 -9.69 -13.15 -9.22
N SER A 209 -8.88 -13.18 -10.27
CA SER A 209 -7.44 -13.50 -10.19
C SER A 209 -6.60 -12.31 -10.61
N ILE A 210 -5.43 -12.13 -9.99
CA ILE A 210 -4.49 -11.11 -10.45
C ILE A 210 -4.09 -11.42 -11.90
N TYR A 211 -4.28 -10.45 -12.79
CA TYR A 211 -4.03 -10.56 -14.21
C TYR A 211 -2.72 -9.89 -14.60
N ASN A 212 -2.53 -8.65 -14.12
CA ASN A 212 -1.38 -7.84 -14.43
C ASN A 212 -1.10 -6.84 -13.30
N VAL A 213 0.14 -6.37 -13.22
CA VAL A 213 0.55 -5.23 -12.40
C VAL A 213 1.36 -4.29 -13.28
N THR A 214 1.03 -3.00 -13.25
CA THR A 214 1.73 -1.97 -14.04
C THR A 214 2.09 -0.80 -13.14
N GLU A 215 3.29 -0.26 -13.31
CA GLU A 215 3.69 0.98 -12.66
C GLU A 215 3.05 2.19 -13.34
N ILE A 216 2.56 3.13 -12.53
CA ILE A 216 2.04 4.41 -12.99
C ILE A 216 3.11 5.48 -12.68
N PRO A 217 3.60 6.24 -13.67
CA PRO A 217 4.76 7.13 -13.51
C PRO A 217 4.42 8.45 -12.79
N MET A 218 3.45 8.44 -11.88
CA MET A 218 2.98 9.60 -11.12
C MET A 218 2.78 9.21 -9.67
N THR A 219 3.50 9.84 -8.75
CA THR A 219 3.52 9.53 -7.31
C THR A 219 3.38 10.81 -6.50
N ILE A 220 3.21 10.70 -5.17
CA ILE A 220 3.24 11.90 -4.32
C ILE A 220 4.66 12.50 -4.30
N LYS A 221 5.73 11.71 -4.45
CA LYS A 221 7.09 12.23 -4.66
C LYS A 221 7.16 13.14 -5.89
N THR A 222 6.49 12.80 -6.99
CA THR A 222 6.43 13.65 -8.19
C THR A 222 5.83 15.03 -7.87
N LEU A 223 4.78 15.08 -7.05
CA LEU A 223 4.24 16.34 -6.54
C LEU A 223 5.27 17.08 -5.69
N LEU A 224 5.90 16.41 -4.71
CA LEU A 224 6.89 17.04 -3.83
C LEU A 224 8.10 17.58 -4.61
N ASP A 225 8.59 16.85 -5.61
CA ASP A 225 9.68 17.30 -6.49
C ASP A 225 9.32 18.60 -7.22
N ARG A 226 8.08 18.69 -7.71
CA ARG A 226 7.57 19.90 -8.36
C ARG A 226 7.47 21.08 -7.40
N LEU A 227 6.88 20.86 -6.23
CA LEU A 227 6.73 21.91 -5.21
C LEU A 227 8.09 22.41 -4.70
N ARG A 228 9.07 21.51 -4.57
CA ARG A 228 10.45 21.87 -4.29
C ARG A 228 11.03 22.81 -5.36
N GLY A 229 10.76 22.54 -6.64
CA GLY A 229 11.15 23.43 -7.75
C GLY A 229 10.49 24.81 -7.70
N MET A 230 9.37 24.95 -6.99
CA MET A 230 8.66 26.21 -6.75
C MET A 230 9.11 26.91 -5.45
N SER A 231 10.17 26.42 -4.79
CA SER A 231 10.66 26.92 -3.49
C SER A 231 9.61 26.84 -2.36
N ILE A 232 8.69 25.87 -2.44
CA ILE A 232 7.71 25.58 -1.40
C ILE A 232 8.33 24.64 -0.35
N ASP A 233 7.98 24.83 0.92
CA ASP A 233 8.36 23.93 2.00
C ASP A 233 7.64 22.57 1.87
N VAL A 234 8.36 21.60 1.31
CA VAL A 234 7.85 20.25 1.09
C VAL A 234 7.69 19.43 2.37
N GLU A 235 8.37 19.77 3.47
CA GLU A 235 8.15 19.10 4.76
C GLU A 235 6.80 19.51 5.35
N GLU A 236 6.47 20.80 5.29
CA GLU A 236 5.17 21.31 5.71
C GLU A 236 4.03 20.69 4.89
N VAL A 237 4.17 20.68 3.56
CA VAL A 237 3.17 20.08 2.65
C VAL A 237 3.02 18.58 2.91
N LEU A 238 4.12 17.83 2.99
CA LEU A 238 4.08 16.39 3.26
C LEU A 238 3.44 16.10 4.63
N THR A 239 3.74 16.92 5.65
CA THR A 239 3.12 16.80 6.97
C THR A 239 1.61 16.99 6.89
N ALA A 240 1.15 18.03 6.18
CA ALA A 240 -0.28 18.27 5.95
C ALA A 240 -0.96 17.12 5.20
N ILE A 241 -0.33 16.61 4.14
CA ILE A 241 -0.79 15.44 3.38
C ILE A 241 -0.90 14.21 4.29
N ALA A 242 0.14 13.91 5.06
CA ALA A 242 0.18 12.74 5.94
C ALA A 242 -0.87 12.81 7.07
N GLN A 243 -1.15 14.01 7.57
CA GLN A 243 -2.18 14.28 8.58
C GLN A 243 -3.61 14.36 8.00
N GLY A 244 -3.76 14.27 6.67
CA GLY A 244 -5.06 14.37 6.00
C GLY A 244 -5.67 15.76 6.10
N SER A 245 -4.86 16.79 6.32
CA SER A 245 -5.29 18.19 6.41
C SER A 245 -5.84 18.66 5.05
N GLU A 246 -6.81 19.57 5.09
CA GLU A 246 -7.19 20.28 3.88
C GLU A 246 -6.02 21.12 3.42
N ILE A 247 -5.55 20.89 2.19
CA ILE A 247 -4.42 21.61 1.63
C ILE A 247 -4.68 23.12 1.70
N GLY A 248 -5.96 23.53 1.54
CA GLY A 248 -6.55 24.86 1.77
C GLY A 248 -6.18 25.58 3.08
N SER A 249 -5.64 24.86 4.07
CA SER A 249 -5.18 25.42 5.33
C SER A 249 -3.74 25.97 5.31
N LEU A 250 -2.98 25.70 4.24
CA LEU A 250 -1.62 26.21 4.07
C LEU A 250 -1.63 27.68 3.60
N GLY A 251 -0.65 28.48 4.06
CA GLY A 251 -0.61 29.92 3.74
C GLY A 251 -0.44 30.27 2.26
N TYR A 252 -0.02 29.29 1.44
CA TYR A 252 0.35 29.43 0.03
C TYR A 252 -0.48 28.51 -0.90
N VAL A 253 -1.68 28.11 -0.47
CA VAL A 253 -2.60 27.20 -1.19
C VAL A 253 -2.78 27.52 -2.66
N LYS A 254 -2.93 28.80 -3.00
CA LYS A 254 -3.17 29.24 -4.38
C LYS A 254 -2.03 28.83 -5.31
N ASP A 255 -0.82 28.68 -4.78
CA ASP A 255 0.37 28.29 -5.54
C ASP A 255 0.49 26.76 -5.65
N ILE A 256 -0.02 26.00 -4.67
CA ILE A 256 0.08 24.53 -4.64
C ILE A 256 -1.07 23.85 -5.39
N GLU A 257 -2.29 24.38 -5.27
CA GLU A 257 -3.52 23.74 -5.78
C GLU A 257 -3.42 23.36 -7.27
N PRO A 258 -2.90 24.20 -8.18
CA PRO A 258 -2.72 23.82 -9.58
C PRO A 258 -1.76 22.64 -9.75
N ALA A 259 -0.69 22.58 -8.97
CA ALA A 259 0.28 21.48 -9.03
C ALA A 259 -0.33 20.16 -8.53
N ILE A 260 -1.18 20.20 -7.50
CA ILE A 260 -1.87 19.02 -6.98
C ILE A 260 -2.90 18.49 -7.98
N ASP A 261 -3.77 19.37 -8.49
CA ASP A 261 -4.81 18.99 -9.47
C ASP A 261 -4.15 18.39 -10.72
N GLU A 262 -3.05 18.99 -11.20
CA GLU A 262 -2.31 18.46 -12.33
C GLU A 262 -1.75 17.05 -12.04
N ILE A 263 -1.07 16.85 -10.91
CA ILE A 263 -0.48 15.53 -10.58
C ILE A 263 -1.57 14.46 -10.42
N TYR A 264 -2.70 14.78 -9.78
CA TYR A 264 -3.80 13.82 -9.62
C TYR A 264 -4.47 13.49 -10.95
N ARG A 265 -4.70 14.48 -11.82
CA ARG A 265 -5.21 14.23 -13.18
C ARG A 265 -4.24 13.41 -14.01
N ASN A 266 -2.94 13.70 -13.95
CA ASN A 266 -1.93 12.96 -14.67
C ASN A 266 -1.83 11.51 -14.19
N PHE A 267 -1.91 11.28 -12.87
CA PHE A 267 -1.99 9.93 -12.31
C PHE A 267 -3.20 9.16 -12.86
N LEU A 268 -4.38 9.78 -12.90
CA LEU A 268 -5.60 9.15 -13.40
C LEU A 268 -5.56 8.93 -14.92
N PHE A 269 -4.96 9.86 -15.68
CA PHE A 269 -4.76 9.72 -17.11
C PHE A 269 -3.82 8.56 -17.45
N GLU A 270 -2.67 8.48 -16.78
CA GLU A 270 -1.75 7.35 -16.97
C GLU A 270 -2.34 6.03 -16.46
N THR A 271 -3.17 6.07 -15.41
CA THR A 271 -3.97 4.91 -14.98
C THR A 271 -4.90 4.43 -16.10
N GLU A 272 -5.67 5.33 -16.72
CA GLU A 272 -6.55 4.97 -17.84
C GLU A 272 -5.76 4.39 -19.01
N LYS A 273 -4.63 5.00 -19.37
CA LYS A 273 -3.74 4.49 -20.43
C LYS A 273 -3.23 3.08 -20.12
N ALA A 274 -2.81 2.82 -18.88
CA ALA A 274 -2.37 1.50 -18.44
C ALA A 274 -3.53 0.48 -18.46
N MET A 275 -4.73 0.88 -18.05
CA MET A 275 -5.92 0.02 -18.16
C MET A 275 -6.21 -0.34 -19.62
N ARG A 276 -6.20 0.64 -20.54
CA ARG A 276 -6.40 0.39 -21.99
C ARG A 276 -5.37 -0.59 -22.54
N LEU A 277 -4.10 -0.45 -22.15
CA LEU A 277 -3.05 -1.37 -22.57
C LEU A 277 -3.32 -2.81 -22.09
N VAL A 278 -3.72 -2.98 -20.82
CA VAL A 278 -4.09 -4.30 -20.26
C VAL A 278 -5.26 -4.90 -21.03
N LEU A 279 -6.31 -4.12 -21.27
CA LEU A 279 -7.51 -4.57 -21.98
C LEU A 279 -7.19 -4.96 -23.41
N ASN A 280 -6.39 -4.17 -24.14
CA ASN A 280 -5.97 -4.48 -25.50
C ASN A 280 -5.11 -5.74 -25.57
N ASN A 281 -4.23 -5.97 -24.59
CA ASN A 281 -3.36 -7.14 -24.54
C ASN A 281 -4.06 -8.40 -24.03
N SER A 282 -5.30 -8.29 -23.54
CA SER A 282 -6.03 -9.42 -22.98
C SER A 282 -6.57 -10.42 -23.99
N GLN A 283 -6.59 -10.06 -25.28
CA GLN A 283 -7.20 -10.84 -26.36
C GLN A 283 -8.71 -11.13 -26.15
N ILE A 284 -9.37 -10.45 -25.20
CA ILE A 284 -10.82 -10.55 -24.97
C ILE A 284 -11.53 -9.56 -25.90
N ALA A 285 -12.45 -10.07 -26.73
CA ALA A 285 -13.27 -9.24 -27.60
C ALA A 285 -14.09 -8.22 -26.77
N ASN A 286 -14.03 -6.95 -27.14
CA ASN A 286 -14.71 -5.86 -26.45
C ASN A 286 -14.40 -5.78 -24.94
N ALA A 287 -13.17 -6.11 -24.51
CA ALA A 287 -12.74 -6.09 -23.12
C ALA A 287 -13.06 -4.77 -22.38
N ILE A 288 -13.08 -3.64 -23.09
CA ILE A 288 -13.45 -2.33 -22.52
C ILE A 288 -14.87 -2.30 -21.94
N ASN A 289 -15.80 -3.08 -22.48
CA ASN A 289 -17.16 -3.19 -21.97
C ASN A 289 -17.27 -4.19 -20.80
N GLN A 290 -16.17 -4.89 -20.49
CA GLN A 290 -16.07 -5.89 -19.42
C GLN A 290 -15.37 -5.33 -18.18
N VAL A 291 -15.32 -4.00 -18.00
CA VAL A 291 -14.74 -3.38 -16.81
C VAL A 291 -15.84 -3.13 -15.79
N ASP A 292 -15.80 -3.87 -14.68
CA ASP A 292 -16.79 -3.76 -13.62
C ASP A 292 -16.54 -2.54 -12.72
N ALA A 293 -15.28 -2.28 -12.37
CA ALA A 293 -14.93 -1.18 -11.48
C ALA A 293 -13.45 -0.77 -11.55
N LEU A 294 -13.21 0.51 -11.22
CA LEU A 294 -11.92 1.04 -10.79
C LEU A 294 -11.99 1.41 -9.31
N TYR A 295 -11.10 0.82 -8.52
CA TYR A 295 -10.87 1.12 -7.12
C TYR A 295 -9.62 1.99 -7.00
N LEU A 296 -9.68 3.00 -6.13
CA LEU A 296 -8.57 3.90 -5.87
C LEU A 296 -8.13 3.78 -4.41
N LEU A 297 -6.83 3.89 -4.17
CA LEU A 297 -6.26 3.83 -2.83
C LEU A 297 -5.03 4.71 -2.72
N SER A 298 -4.85 5.36 -1.56
CA SER A 298 -3.68 6.16 -1.25
C SER A 298 -3.40 6.17 0.26
N LEU A 299 -2.39 6.94 0.67
CA LEU A 299 -1.83 7.00 2.03
C LEU A 299 -2.86 7.20 3.13
N ASN A 300 -3.95 7.90 2.84
CA ASN A 300 -5.10 8.14 3.71
C ASN A 300 -6.40 8.25 2.90
N HIS A 301 -7.52 8.26 3.60
CA HIS A 301 -8.86 8.34 3.01
C HIS A 301 -9.10 9.67 2.31
N ARG A 302 -8.54 10.79 2.78
CA ARG A 302 -8.73 12.11 2.17
C ARG A 302 -8.18 12.14 0.75
N LEU A 303 -6.93 11.73 0.56
CA LEU A 303 -6.33 11.62 -0.78
C LEU A 303 -7.12 10.66 -1.68
N THR A 304 -7.62 9.56 -1.10
CA THR A 304 -8.46 8.62 -1.83
C THR A 304 -9.77 9.28 -2.30
N LEU A 305 -10.42 10.07 -1.44
CA LEU A 305 -11.62 10.85 -1.79
C LEU A 305 -11.37 11.85 -2.92
N ASP A 306 -10.26 12.59 -2.83
CA ASP A 306 -9.90 13.61 -3.83
C ASP A 306 -9.66 12.96 -5.20
N LEU A 307 -8.92 11.85 -5.26
CA LEU A 307 -8.71 11.07 -6.48
C LEU A 307 -10.03 10.54 -7.06
N GLU A 308 -10.93 10.00 -6.23
CA GLU A 308 -12.23 9.50 -6.69
C GLU A 308 -13.11 10.61 -7.27
N MET A 309 -13.10 11.80 -6.65
CA MET A 309 -13.85 12.96 -7.14
C MET A 309 -13.36 13.36 -8.54
N ILE A 310 -12.04 13.48 -8.72
CA ILE A 310 -11.43 13.84 -10.01
C ILE A 310 -11.72 12.75 -11.06
N ALA A 311 -11.55 11.47 -10.70
CA ALA A 311 -11.78 10.34 -11.60
C ALA A 311 -13.22 10.29 -12.13
N ARG A 312 -14.22 10.56 -11.27
CA ARG A 312 -15.64 10.63 -11.66
C ARG A 312 -15.90 11.75 -12.66
N ASN A 313 -15.24 12.89 -12.50
CA ASN A 313 -15.36 14.03 -13.42
C ASN A 313 -14.69 13.76 -14.77
N MET A 314 -13.59 13.01 -14.78
CA MET A 314 -12.86 12.66 -16.01
C MET A 314 -13.58 11.61 -16.87
N ARG A 315 -14.56 10.86 -16.32
CA ARG A 315 -15.28 9.78 -17.02
C ARG A 315 -14.33 8.74 -17.66
N LEU A 316 -13.31 8.34 -16.91
CA LEU A 316 -12.28 7.37 -17.35
C LEU A 316 -12.92 6.14 -18.01
N LEU A 317 -12.31 5.66 -19.11
CA LEU A 317 -12.77 4.49 -19.87
C LEU A 317 -14.29 4.52 -20.16
N ASN A 318 -14.76 5.63 -20.73
CA ASN A 318 -16.18 5.82 -21.10
C ASN A 318 -17.14 5.69 -19.90
N GLY A 319 -16.70 6.05 -18.70
CA GLY A 319 -17.54 6.02 -17.49
C GLY A 319 -17.45 4.73 -16.69
N THR A 320 -16.27 4.12 -16.62
CA THR A 320 -16.02 2.99 -15.71
C THR A 320 -16.45 3.38 -14.28
N PRO A 321 -17.22 2.53 -13.57
CA PRO A 321 -17.64 2.82 -12.21
C PRO A 321 -16.45 3.01 -11.27
N ILE A 322 -16.40 4.17 -10.60
CA ILE A 322 -15.44 4.43 -9.52
C ILE A 322 -16.04 4.00 -8.20
N VAL A 323 -15.57 2.87 -7.67
CA VAL A 323 -16.14 2.19 -6.50
C VAL A 323 -15.17 2.28 -5.32
N ARG A 324 -15.72 2.48 -4.13
CA ARG A 324 -14.95 2.45 -2.88
C ARG A 324 -14.40 1.05 -2.64
N ILE A 325 -13.12 0.96 -2.31
CA ILE A 325 -12.53 -0.33 -1.94
C ILE A 325 -13.19 -0.86 -0.65
N PRO A 326 -13.63 -2.13 -0.61
CA PRO A 326 -14.14 -2.72 0.62
C PRO A 326 -12.98 -3.03 1.56
N LEU A 327 -12.88 -2.28 2.66
CA LEU A 327 -11.94 -2.57 3.74
C LEU A 327 -12.50 -3.68 4.65
N LYS A 328 -11.63 -4.34 5.41
CA LYS A 328 -12.04 -5.32 6.43
C LYS A 328 -13.05 -4.71 7.41
N GLN A 329 -14.03 -5.50 7.82
CA GLN A 329 -15.12 -5.05 8.69
C GLN A 329 -14.63 -4.55 10.06
N ASP A 330 -13.48 -5.04 10.53
CA ASP A 330 -12.87 -4.61 11.78
C ASP A 330 -11.85 -3.49 11.60
N PHE A 331 -11.73 -2.89 10.40
CA PHE A 331 -10.81 -1.79 10.16
C PHE A 331 -11.02 -0.65 11.18
N PRO A 332 -9.97 -0.21 11.90
CA PRO A 332 -10.06 0.86 12.86
C PRO A 332 -10.10 2.22 12.15
N GLU A 333 -11.28 2.76 11.89
CA GLU A 333 -11.48 4.05 11.20
C GLU A 333 -10.72 5.22 11.88
N ASP A 334 -10.54 5.16 13.20
CA ASP A 334 -9.75 6.11 14.00
C ASP A 334 -8.25 6.12 13.66
N LEU A 335 -7.79 5.10 12.93
CA LEU A 335 -6.41 4.94 12.47
C LEU A 335 -6.27 5.11 10.96
N ASP A 336 -7.23 5.73 10.27
CA ASP A 336 -7.14 5.89 8.81
C ASP A 336 -5.88 6.66 8.35
N LEU A 337 -5.43 7.68 9.11
CA LEU A 337 -4.16 8.35 8.85
C LEU A 337 -2.94 7.40 8.93
N TYR A 338 -3.08 6.31 9.67
CA TYR A 338 -2.09 5.25 9.87
C TYR A 338 -2.41 4.00 9.04
N ARG A 339 -3.36 4.05 8.10
CA ARG A 339 -3.88 2.86 7.41
C ARG A 339 -2.80 1.99 6.78
N THR A 340 -1.74 2.60 6.25
CA THR A 340 -0.59 1.90 5.68
C THR A 340 0.07 0.96 6.69
N VAL A 341 0.33 1.42 7.92
CA VAL A 341 0.86 0.61 9.02
C VAL A 341 -0.20 -0.29 9.66
N VAL A 342 -1.49 0.06 9.58
CA VAL A 342 -2.57 -0.87 9.94
C VAL A 342 -2.55 -2.09 9.01
N GLY A 343 -2.25 -1.92 7.72
CA GLY A 343 -2.04 -3.02 6.78
C GLY A 343 -0.90 -3.95 7.22
N LEU A 344 0.25 -3.39 7.57
CA LEU A 344 1.38 -4.14 8.14
C LEU A 344 1.01 -4.84 9.46
N SER A 345 0.18 -4.19 10.27
CA SER A 345 -0.31 -4.76 11.53
C SER A 345 -1.18 -5.99 11.30
N TYR A 346 -2.08 -5.97 10.31
CA TYR A 346 -2.88 -7.13 9.94
C TYR A 346 -2.01 -8.32 9.52
N ARG A 347 -0.91 -8.06 8.81
CA ARG A 347 0.07 -9.10 8.45
C ARG A 347 0.66 -9.76 9.71
N GLY A 348 1.10 -8.97 10.69
CA GLY A 348 1.67 -9.50 11.95
C GLY A 348 0.65 -10.20 12.82
N ILE A 349 -0.57 -9.66 12.90
CA ILE A 349 -1.69 -10.30 13.59
C ILE A 349 -1.95 -11.69 13.00
N ARG A 350 -2.02 -11.82 11.67
CA ARG A 350 -2.28 -13.09 10.98
C ARG A 350 -1.23 -14.16 11.28
N GLU A 351 0.04 -13.78 11.39
CA GLU A 351 1.13 -14.71 11.72
C GLU A 351 1.02 -15.27 13.14
N ILE A 352 0.54 -14.46 14.09
CA ILE A 352 0.38 -14.89 15.49
C ILE A 352 -0.95 -15.61 15.71
N GLY A 353 -2.03 -15.19 15.05
CA GLY A 353 -3.32 -15.86 15.13
C GLY A 353 -4.52 -15.01 14.68
N ASN A 354 -5.70 -15.40 15.16
CA ASN A 354 -6.97 -14.82 14.72
C ASN A 354 -7.46 -13.72 15.68
N TYR A 355 -6.88 -12.53 15.58
CA TYR A 355 -7.28 -11.34 16.35
C TYR A 355 -8.01 -10.31 15.48
N LYS A 356 -8.79 -9.43 16.10
CA LYS A 356 -9.52 -8.34 15.43
C LYS A 356 -9.29 -7.01 16.13
N PHE A 357 -9.25 -5.93 15.36
CA PHE A 357 -9.20 -4.58 15.94
C PHE A 357 -10.49 -4.26 16.69
N ILE A 358 -10.35 -3.65 17.87
CA ILE A 358 -11.50 -3.17 18.64
C ILE A 358 -11.94 -1.84 18.05
N ARG A 359 -13.22 -1.71 17.68
CA ARG A 359 -13.82 -0.43 17.28
C ARG A 359 -13.85 0.54 18.46
N GLU A 360 -13.62 1.83 18.22
CA GLU A 360 -13.53 2.84 19.27
C GLU A 360 -14.79 2.91 20.16
N THR A 361 -15.98 2.67 19.60
CA THR A 361 -17.25 2.57 20.33
C THR A 361 -17.27 1.47 21.39
N GLU A 362 -16.48 0.41 21.22
CA GLU A 362 -16.30 -0.66 22.21
C GLU A 362 -15.17 -0.38 23.21
N ARG A 363 -14.38 0.70 23.02
CA ARG A 363 -13.26 1.08 23.89
C ARG A 363 -13.70 1.94 25.09
N GLY A 364 -15.00 2.24 25.24
CA GLY A 364 -15.54 2.98 26.38
C GLY A 364 -15.05 4.43 26.51
N GLY A 365 -14.51 5.00 25.43
CA GLY A 365 -14.06 6.39 25.39
C GLY A 365 -15.22 7.35 25.14
N SER A 366 -15.48 8.24 26.09
CA SER A 366 -16.35 9.39 25.89
C SER A 366 -15.67 10.41 24.97
N GLY A 367 -16.15 10.50 23.72
CA GLY A 367 -16.12 11.73 22.93
C GLY A 367 -14.97 11.90 21.95
N PHE A 368 -15.27 11.81 20.66
CA PHE A 368 -15.05 12.91 19.73
C PHE A 368 -16.24 12.99 18.77
N GLY A 369 -16.64 14.23 18.48
CA GLY A 369 -17.91 14.57 17.83
C GLY A 369 -18.09 13.91 16.47
N LYS A 370 -19.32 13.45 16.22
CA LYS A 370 -19.84 13.12 14.90
C LYS A 370 -19.31 14.15 13.90
N HIS A 371 -18.54 13.72 12.90
CA HIS A 371 -18.45 14.47 11.65
C HIS A 371 -19.89 14.64 11.15
N LYS A 372 -20.45 15.85 11.34
CA LYS A 372 -21.69 16.22 10.68
C LYS A 372 -21.40 16.21 9.18
N PRO A 373 -22.19 15.52 8.36
CA PRO A 373 -22.17 15.77 6.93
C PRO A 373 -22.43 17.26 6.70
N LEU A 374 -21.67 17.87 5.79
CA LEU A 374 -21.91 19.22 5.30
C LEU A 374 -23.38 19.36 4.89
N GLN A 375 -24.20 19.98 5.75
CA GLN A 375 -25.49 20.48 5.33
C GLN A 375 -25.22 21.58 4.32
N LYS A 376 -25.70 21.38 3.09
CA LYS A 376 -25.78 22.43 2.07
C LYS A 376 -26.37 23.68 2.72
N GLN A 377 -25.57 24.74 2.83
CA GLN A 377 -26.13 26.06 3.08
C GLN A 377 -27.04 26.37 1.88
N LYS A 378 -28.34 26.40 2.15
CA LYS A 378 -29.29 27.06 1.26
C LYS A 378 -28.97 28.54 1.33
N THR A 379 -28.40 29.10 0.27
CA THR A 379 -28.46 30.53 0.01
C THR A 379 -29.93 30.93 -0.13
N LYS A 380 -30.41 31.73 0.83
CA LYS A 380 -31.42 32.79 0.62
C LYS A 380 -30.57 34.06 0.45
N VAL A 381 -30.78 34.97 -0.50
CA VAL A 381 -31.91 35.38 -1.36
C VAL A 381 -31.36 35.59 -2.77
#